data_AF-A0A3M1HY33-F1
#
_entry.id   AF-A0A3M1HY33-F1
#
_cell.length_a   1.000
_cell.length_b   1.000
_cell.length_c   1.000
_cell.angle_alpha   90.00
_cell.angle_beta   90.00
_cell.angle_gamma   90.00
#
_symmetry.space_group_name_H-M   'P 1'
#
loop_
_entity.id
_entity.type
_entity.pdbx_description
1 polymer ?
#
loop_
_entity_poly.entity_id
_entity_poly.type
_entity_poly.pdbx_seq_one_letter_code
_entity_poly.pdbx_strand_id
1 'polypeptide(L)'
;MSTSDGTVIKAVKIVDHGSPEQRFNIVLVAEGYQKSELPRFAKDAQHFTKHLFGTSPFDDLQCAINVYRIDVASKESGADDPKTTECTAGTGKTAATYFDATFCTGGIRRLMSVNQTAVLKVVKAYVPQWHLILVIVNSSIWGGAGGSIAITTTASGWEDISIHEMGHSAFGLADEYDYWAGCGTDTNNDKYSGGEPSAPNVTTKTDRSTLKWKDLVLQTTSLPTTTNKDCSQCDTQPSPVPVGTVGAFEGAAYYHCAIYRPQYTCKMRSTDKPFCAVCQRRIRQTLSPYLADCYAPVFEKKIGLLCALQMIIYILITIALLPFALFPPVRCIIKKLLFRIQHCPTGNSDPCIEL
;
A
#
# COMPACT_ATOMS: atom_id res chain seq x y z
N MET A 1 6.39 -26.71 -9.44
CA MET A 1 5.26 -27.52 -8.93
C MET A 1 3.94 -26.94 -9.44
N SER A 2 2.79 -27.60 -9.27
CA SER A 2 1.57 -27.24 -10.02
C SER A 2 0.28 -27.25 -9.18
N THR A 3 -0.85 -26.85 -9.76
CA THR A 3 -2.18 -26.91 -9.13
C THR A 3 -2.59 -28.33 -8.67
N SER A 4 -1.82 -29.37 -9.05
CA SER A 4 -1.91 -30.73 -8.49
C SER A 4 -1.46 -30.84 -7.02
N ASP A 5 -0.78 -29.82 -6.50
CA ASP A 5 -0.14 -29.82 -5.18
C ASP A 5 -0.97 -29.14 -4.10
N GLY A 6 -2.28 -29.18 -4.29
CA GLY A 6 -3.23 -28.70 -3.32
C GLY A 6 -4.65 -28.67 -3.86
N THR A 7 -5.50 -27.88 -3.22
CA THR A 7 -6.88 -27.70 -3.63
C THR A 7 -7.44 -26.36 -3.12
N VAL A 8 -8.30 -25.74 -3.91
CA VAL A 8 -9.06 -24.56 -3.47
C VAL A 8 -10.24 -25.04 -2.63
N ILE A 9 -10.35 -24.55 -1.39
CA ILE A 9 -11.37 -24.99 -0.44
C ILE A 9 -12.62 -24.13 -0.56
N LYS A 10 -12.47 -22.80 -0.46
CA LYS A 10 -13.58 -21.85 -0.49
C LYS A 10 -13.08 -20.41 -0.64
N ALA A 11 -14.00 -19.52 -1.00
CA ALA A 11 -13.84 -18.08 -0.81
C ALA A 11 -14.80 -17.58 0.27
N VAL A 12 -14.36 -16.58 1.03
CA VAL A 12 -15.13 -15.94 2.09
C VAL A 12 -14.97 -14.43 1.97
N LYS A 13 -16.07 -13.70 1.91
CA LYS A 13 -16.05 -12.24 2.07
C LYS A 13 -15.88 -11.93 3.56
N ILE A 14 -14.70 -11.44 3.95
CA ILE A 14 -14.35 -11.17 5.36
C ILE A 14 -14.61 -9.72 5.76
N VAL A 15 -14.75 -8.83 4.79
CA VAL A 15 -15.25 -7.47 4.95
C VAL A 15 -16.29 -7.21 3.88
N ASP A 16 -17.49 -6.85 4.33
CA ASP A 16 -18.62 -6.50 3.47
C ASP A 16 -19.06 -5.06 3.75
N HIS A 17 -18.68 -4.16 2.84
CA HIS A 17 -19.14 -2.78 2.85
C HIS A 17 -20.11 -2.47 1.72
N GLY A 18 -20.59 -3.48 0.98
CA GLY A 18 -21.52 -3.32 -0.13
C GLY A 18 -21.25 -4.23 -1.34
N SER A 19 -21.99 -3.98 -2.42
CA SER A 19 -21.93 -4.80 -3.64
C SER A 19 -20.52 -4.81 -4.26
N PRO A 20 -20.04 -5.95 -4.78
CA PRO A 20 -18.74 -6.01 -5.45
C PRO A 20 -18.58 -5.01 -6.61
N GLU A 21 -19.66 -4.63 -7.28
CA GLU A 21 -19.67 -3.68 -8.40
C GLU A 21 -19.45 -2.23 -7.96
N GLN A 22 -19.67 -1.94 -6.67
CA GLN A 22 -19.61 -0.59 -6.10
C GLN A 22 -18.43 -0.40 -5.15
N ARG A 23 -17.60 -1.45 -4.97
CA ARG A 23 -16.51 -1.47 -3.99
C ARG A 23 -15.20 -1.93 -4.63
N PHE A 24 -14.11 -1.39 -4.13
CA PHE A 24 -12.76 -1.85 -4.41
C PHE A 24 -12.54 -3.21 -3.72
N ASN A 25 -12.74 -4.29 -4.45
CA ASN A 25 -12.56 -5.65 -3.93
C ASN A 25 -11.08 -6.06 -3.88
N ILE A 26 -10.57 -6.29 -2.67
CA ILE A 26 -9.26 -6.90 -2.39
C ILE A 26 -9.44 -8.40 -2.18
N VAL A 27 -8.58 -9.21 -2.78
CA VAL A 27 -8.60 -10.67 -2.64
C VAL A 27 -7.29 -11.17 -2.02
N LEU A 28 -7.39 -11.70 -0.81
CA LEU A 28 -6.29 -12.35 -0.08
C LEU A 28 -6.28 -13.83 -0.42
N VAL A 29 -5.17 -14.35 -0.91
CA VAL A 29 -5.05 -15.73 -1.39
C VAL A 29 -4.01 -16.47 -0.58
N ALA A 30 -4.38 -17.65 -0.05
CA ALA A 30 -3.45 -18.50 0.69
C ALA A 30 -2.43 -19.12 -0.26
N GLU A 31 -1.17 -19.16 0.16
CA GLU A 31 -0.14 -19.97 -0.49
C GLU A 31 0.80 -20.59 0.54
N GLY A 32 1.15 -21.87 0.33
CA GLY A 32 2.01 -22.59 1.26
C GLY A 32 1.36 -22.93 2.62
N TYR A 33 0.04 -22.85 2.74
CA TYR A 33 -0.68 -23.31 3.93
C TYR A 33 -1.26 -24.70 3.68
N GLN A 34 -0.91 -25.68 4.52
CA GLN A 34 -1.61 -26.96 4.54
C GLN A 34 -3.06 -26.79 5.00
N LYS A 35 -3.89 -27.80 4.74
CA LYS A 35 -5.31 -27.79 5.16
C LYS A 35 -5.48 -27.54 6.67
N SER A 36 -4.59 -28.10 7.49
CA SER A 36 -4.54 -27.89 8.96
C SER A 36 -4.09 -26.48 9.36
N GLU A 37 -3.42 -25.74 8.47
CA GLU A 37 -2.91 -24.39 8.68
C GLU A 37 -3.86 -23.30 8.16
N LEU A 38 -4.93 -23.65 7.44
CA LEU A 38 -5.92 -22.67 6.98
C LEU A 38 -6.60 -21.85 8.11
N PRO A 39 -6.80 -22.37 9.34
CA PRO A 39 -7.20 -21.53 10.46
C PRO A 39 -6.18 -20.45 10.82
N ARG A 40 -4.88 -20.66 10.56
CA ARG A 40 -3.83 -19.65 10.70
C ARG A 40 -3.93 -18.61 9.58
N PHE A 41 -4.03 -19.04 8.32
CA PHE A 41 -4.26 -18.11 7.20
C PHE A 41 -5.50 -17.22 7.40
N ALA A 42 -6.58 -17.79 7.95
CA ALA A 42 -7.77 -17.04 8.31
C ALA A 42 -7.48 -15.89 9.30
N LYS A 43 -6.61 -16.12 10.29
CA LYS A 43 -6.15 -15.11 11.24
C LYS A 43 -5.21 -14.10 10.59
N ASP A 44 -4.29 -14.56 9.74
CA ASP A 44 -3.37 -13.68 9.01
C ASP A 44 -4.14 -12.72 8.10
N ALA A 45 -5.18 -13.20 7.41
CA ALA A 45 -6.08 -12.39 6.60
C ALA A 45 -6.84 -11.33 7.42
N GLN A 46 -7.34 -11.69 8.61
CA GLN A 46 -8.00 -10.75 9.53
C GLN A 46 -7.02 -9.71 10.09
N HIS A 47 -5.82 -10.16 10.49
CA HIS A 47 -4.76 -9.30 11.00
C HIS A 47 -4.33 -8.28 9.95
N PHE A 48 -4.07 -8.71 8.72
CA PHE A 48 -3.75 -7.82 7.61
C PHE A 48 -4.88 -6.82 7.34
N THR A 49 -6.13 -7.29 7.29
CA THR A 49 -7.30 -6.42 7.06
C THR A 49 -7.38 -5.32 8.12
N LYS A 50 -7.18 -5.67 9.40
CA LYS A 50 -7.16 -4.72 10.51
C LYS A 50 -6.01 -3.72 10.37
N HIS A 51 -4.81 -4.19 10.00
CA HIS A 51 -3.65 -3.31 9.80
C HIS A 51 -3.85 -2.35 8.63
N LEU A 52 -4.38 -2.84 7.51
CA LEU A 52 -4.74 -2.03 6.34
C LEU A 52 -5.69 -0.90 6.75
N PHE A 53 -6.78 -1.23 7.43
CA PHE A 53 -7.77 -0.25 7.88
C PHE A 53 -7.32 0.62 9.06
N GLY A 54 -6.20 0.30 9.70
CA GLY A 54 -5.52 1.20 10.64
C GLY A 54 -4.49 2.12 9.99
N THR A 55 -4.22 1.95 8.69
CA THR A 55 -3.17 2.67 7.96
C THR A 55 -3.74 3.79 7.11
N SER A 56 -3.25 5.02 7.29
CA SER A 56 -3.67 6.13 6.42
C SER A 56 -3.15 5.96 4.99
N PRO A 57 -3.99 6.21 3.95
CA PRO A 57 -5.33 6.81 4.01
C PRO A 57 -6.49 5.81 4.03
N PHE A 58 -6.24 4.51 4.17
CA PHE A 58 -7.27 3.48 4.13
C PHE A 58 -8.20 3.53 5.34
N ASP A 59 -7.70 4.01 6.48
CA ASP A 59 -8.45 4.31 7.70
C ASP A 59 -9.73 5.14 7.47
N ASP A 60 -9.67 6.13 6.58
CA ASP A 60 -10.80 6.98 6.18
C ASP A 60 -11.54 6.48 4.93
N LEU A 61 -11.09 5.37 4.32
CA LEU A 61 -11.59 4.85 3.04
C LEU A 61 -12.12 3.42 3.15
N GLN A 62 -12.28 2.90 4.37
CA GLN A 62 -12.64 1.49 4.60
C GLN A 62 -13.90 1.09 3.82
N CYS A 63 -14.91 1.96 3.79
CA CYS A 63 -16.19 1.69 3.11
C CYS A 63 -16.10 1.62 1.60
N ALA A 64 -14.99 2.09 1.03
CA ALA A 64 -14.69 1.93 -0.38
C ALA A 64 -14.31 0.48 -0.71
N ILE A 65 -13.96 -0.33 0.30
CA ILE A 65 -13.22 -1.58 0.13
C ILE A 65 -14.04 -2.76 0.64
N ASN A 66 -14.14 -3.80 -0.17
CA ASN A 66 -14.47 -5.14 0.30
C ASN A 66 -13.18 -5.96 0.41
N VAL A 67 -13.15 -6.92 1.33
CA VAL A 67 -12.03 -7.86 1.44
C VAL A 67 -12.56 -9.29 1.37
N TYR A 68 -12.00 -10.04 0.44
CA TYR A 68 -12.24 -11.46 0.25
C TYR A 68 -11.00 -12.24 0.65
N ARG A 69 -11.21 -13.45 1.13
CA ARG A 69 -10.18 -14.44 1.42
C ARG A 69 -10.48 -15.71 0.63
N ILE A 70 -9.47 -16.27 -0.04
CA ILE A 70 -9.57 -17.57 -0.71
C ILE A 70 -8.66 -18.56 0.02
N ASP A 71 -9.30 -19.56 0.64
CA ASP A 71 -8.63 -20.64 1.35
C ASP A 71 -8.13 -21.67 0.32
N VAL A 72 -6.81 -21.73 0.11
CA VAL A 72 -6.16 -22.70 -0.79
C VAL A 72 -5.22 -23.56 0.05
N ALA A 73 -5.51 -24.85 0.12
CA ALA A 73 -4.68 -25.81 0.84
C ALA A 73 -3.56 -26.32 -0.07
N SER A 74 -2.30 -26.17 0.33
CA SER A 74 -1.12 -26.81 -0.28
C SER A 74 -0.84 -28.19 0.35
N LYS A 75 -0.11 -29.06 -0.33
CA LYS A 75 0.36 -30.34 0.23
C LYS A 75 1.43 -30.13 1.30
N GLU A 76 2.33 -29.17 1.07
CA GLU A 76 3.40 -28.83 1.98
C GLU A 76 3.32 -27.38 2.47
N SER A 77 3.96 -27.12 3.61
CA SER A 77 4.00 -25.79 4.23
C SER A 77 5.24 -25.02 3.75
N GLY A 78 5.10 -23.72 3.49
CA GLY A 78 6.20 -22.86 3.07
C GLY A 78 6.21 -22.50 1.59
N ALA A 79 7.42 -22.33 1.06
CA ALA A 79 7.71 -22.02 -0.33
C ALA A 79 9.05 -22.69 -0.69
N ASP A 80 9.37 -22.71 -1.97
CA ASP A 80 10.69 -23.06 -2.46
C ASP A 80 11.72 -22.06 -1.95
N ASP A 81 12.86 -22.57 -1.48
CA ASP A 81 13.97 -21.78 -0.96
C ASP A 81 15.28 -22.21 -1.64
N PRO A 82 15.47 -21.86 -2.93
CA PRO A 82 16.57 -22.36 -3.75
C PRO A 82 17.94 -21.96 -3.18
N LYS A 83 18.89 -22.90 -3.26
CA LYS A 83 20.29 -22.64 -2.93
C LYS A 83 21.13 -22.57 -4.20
N THR A 84 21.44 -21.37 -4.65
CA THR A 84 22.25 -21.11 -5.86
C THR A 84 23.49 -20.28 -5.52
N THR A 85 24.31 -19.97 -6.53
CA THR A 85 25.46 -19.05 -6.41
C THR A 85 25.05 -17.64 -6.02
N GLU A 86 23.88 -17.17 -6.47
CA GLU A 86 23.31 -15.85 -6.17
C GLU A 86 22.51 -15.90 -4.86
N CYS A 87 21.96 -17.07 -4.53
CA CYS A 87 21.14 -17.31 -3.35
C CYS A 87 21.79 -18.30 -2.38
N THR A 88 22.98 -17.96 -1.91
CA THR A 88 23.80 -18.81 -1.02
C THR A 88 23.14 -19.10 0.32
N ALA A 89 22.29 -18.18 0.79
CA ALA A 89 21.54 -18.29 2.04
C ALA A 89 20.27 -19.17 1.94
N GLY A 90 19.93 -19.67 0.76
CA GLY A 90 18.82 -20.61 0.60
C GLY A 90 19.14 -21.99 1.20
N THR A 91 18.11 -22.68 1.66
CA THR A 91 18.23 -24.02 2.25
C THR A 91 18.28 -25.15 1.21
N GLY A 92 17.88 -24.87 -0.04
CA GLY A 92 17.70 -25.87 -1.09
C GLY A 92 16.36 -26.58 -1.03
N LYS A 93 15.44 -26.12 -0.17
CA LYS A 93 14.10 -26.69 -0.04
C LYS A 93 13.28 -26.43 -1.30
N THR A 94 12.50 -27.42 -1.72
CA THR A 94 11.45 -27.29 -2.74
C THR A 94 10.17 -27.82 -2.09
N ALA A 95 9.10 -27.03 -2.06
CA ALA A 95 7.85 -27.30 -1.36
C ALA A 95 6.68 -27.50 -2.34
N ALA A 96 5.94 -28.60 -2.19
CA ALA A 96 4.73 -28.91 -2.95
C ALA A 96 3.56 -27.99 -2.57
N THR A 97 3.54 -26.83 -3.22
CA THR A 97 2.61 -25.73 -2.98
C THR A 97 1.74 -25.44 -4.20
N TYR A 98 0.53 -24.93 -3.97
CA TYR A 98 -0.49 -24.85 -5.02
C TYR A 98 -0.14 -23.84 -6.12
N PHE A 99 0.46 -22.70 -5.74
CA PHE A 99 0.87 -21.66 -6.66
C PHE A 99 2.38 -21.63 -6.93
N ASP A 100 3.13 -22.62 -6.46
CA ASP A 100 4.57 -22.74 -6.73
C ASP A 100 5.36 -21.51 -6.26
N ALA A 101 5.09 -21.03 -5.04
CA ALA A 101 5.81 -19.90 -4.48
C ALA A 101 7.31 -20.21 -4.34
N THR A 102 8.16 -19.27 -4.77
CA THR A 102 9.62 -19.40 -4.68
C THR A 102 10.29 -18.08 -4.32
N PHE A 103 11.30 -18.17 -3.44
CA PHE A 103 12.25 -17.08 -3.20
C PHE A 103 13.25 -16.95 -4.36
N CYS A 104 14.17 -15.99 -4.26
CA CYS A 104 15.33 -15.94 -5.15
C CYS A 104 15.03 -15.70 -6.62
N THR A 105 13.89 -15.07 -6.91
CA THR A 105 13.54 -14.69 -8.28
C THR A 105 14.54 -13.63 -8.77
N GLY A 106 15.08 -13.80 -9.97
CA GLY A 106 16.08 -12.89 -10.54
C GLY A 106 17.40 -12.81 -9.76
N GLY A 107 17.72 -13.83 -8.94
CA GLY A 107 18.93 -13.84 -8.11
C GLY A 107 18.85 -12.99 -6.84
N ILE A 108 17.68 -12.42 -6.53
CA ILE A 108 17.48 -11.56 -5.37
C ILE A 108 16.81 -12.37 -4.25
N ARG A 109 17.52 -12.58 -3.14
CA ARG A 109 17.10 -13.45 -2.02
C ARG A 109 15.65 -13.25 -1.55
N ARG A 110 15.25 -11.98 -1.45
CA ARG A 110 13.95 -11.54 -0.93
C ARG A 110 12.83 -11.53 -1.99
N LEU A 111 13.18 -11.61 -3.27
CA LEU A 111 12.23 -11.42 -4.35
C LEU A 111 11.45 -12.71 -4.58
N MET A 112 10.16 -12.64 -4.31
CA MET A 112 9.23 -13.75 -4.43
C MET A 112 8.63 -13.83 -5.83
N SER A 113 8.29 -15.04 -6.28
CA SER A 113 7.36 -15.24 -7.37
C SER A 113 6.41 -16.39 -7.08
N VAL A 114 5.31 -16.42 -7.83
CA VAL A 114 4.29 -17.47 -7.85
C VAL A 114 3.86 -17.70 -9.30
N ASN A 115 3.18 -18.81 -9.56
CA ASN A 115 2.47 -19.06 -10.80
C ASN A 115 1.25 -18.12 -10.92
N GLN A 116 1.48 -16.94 -11.49
CA GLN A 116 0.48 -15.88 -11.63
C GLN A 116 -0.76 -16.35 -12.42
N THR A 117 -0.57 -17.19 -13.44
CA THR A 117 -1.68 -17.73 -14.25
C THR A 117 -2.61 -18.59 -13.40
N ALA A 118 -2.06 -19.44 -12.53
CA ALA A 118 -2.84 -20.25 -11.61
C ALA A 118 -3.58 -19.37 -10.59
N VAL A 119 -2.93 -18.36 -10.01
CA VAL A 119 -3.55 -17.40 -9.08
C VAL A 119 -4.72 -16.69 -9.76
N LEU A 120 -4.52 -16.10 -10.95
CA LEU A 120 -5.58 -15.41 -11.70
C LEU A 120 -6.74 -16.33 -12.04
N LYS A 121 -6.47 -17.59 -12.39
CA LYS A 121 -7.52 -18.58 -12.67
C LYS A 121 -8.37 -18.85 -11.44
N VAL A 122 -7.76 -19.03 -10.27
CA VAL A 122 -8.47 -19.22 -9.00
C VAL A 122 -9.28 -17.98 -8.63
N VAL A 123 -8.66 -16.80 -8.64
CA VAL A 123 -9.34 -15.56 -8.25
C VAL A 123 -10.54 -15.29 -9.16
N LYS A 124 -10.38 -15.40 -10.49
CA LYS A 124 -11.50 -15.21 -11.44
C LYS A 124 -12.65 -16.19 -11.21
N ALA A 125 -12.36 -17.42 -10.80
CA ALA A 125 -13.39 -18.43 -10.57
C ALA A 125 -14.20 -18.20 -9.28
N TYR A 126 -13.58 -17.63 -8.24
CA TYR A 126 -14.19 -17.51 -6.91
C TYR A 126 -14.61 -16.09 -6.54
N VAL A 127 -13.94 -15.07 -7.07
CA VAL A 127 -14.21 -13.64 -6.83
C VAL A 127 -14.03 -12.92 -8.16
N PRO A 128 -14.99 -13.01 -9.11
CA PRO A 128 -14.82 -12.49 -10.47
C PRO A 128 -14.68 -10.97 -10.55
N GLN A 129 -15.23 -10.24 -9.57
CA GLN A 129 -15.07 -8.81 -9.41
C GLN A 129 -13.94 -8.52 -8.42
N TRP A 130 -12.74 -8.23 -8.92
CA TRP A 130 -11.56 -7.94 -8.11
C TRP A 130 -10.76 -6.79 -8.69
N HIS A 131 -10.04 -6.07 -7.82
CA HIS A 131 -9.17 -4.96 -8.23
C HIS A 131 -7.73 -5.14 -7.75
N LEU A 132 -7.54 -5.95 -6.71
CA LEU A 132 -6.24 -6.23 -6.13
C LEU A 132 -6.19 -7.66 -5.62
N ILE A 133 -5.10 -8.35 -5.92
CA ILE A 133 -4.78 -9.68 -5.39
C ILE A 133 -3.52 -9.56 -4.54
N LEU A 134 -3.60 -10.05 -3.30
CA LEU A 134 -2.45 -10.24 -2.42
C LEU A 134 -2.34 -11.73 -2.08
N VAL A 135 -1.26 -12.37 -2.55
CA VAL A 135 -0.90 -13.72 -2.15
C VAL A 135 -0.08 -13.65 -0.87
N ILE A 136 -0.57 -14.30 0.18
CA ILE A 136 0.12 -14.41 1.47
C ILE A 136 0.75 -15.80 1.51
N VAL A 137 2.07 -15.84 1.60
CA VAL A 137 2.88 -17.06 1.61
C VAL A 137 3.25 -17.41 3.05
N ASN A 138 2.94 -18.63 3.49
CA ASN A 138 3.23 -19.13 4.84
C ASN A 138 4.73 -19.36 5.07
N SER A 139 5.51 -18.30 5.22
CA SER A 139 6.94 -18.37 5.50
C SER A 139 7.34 -17.29 6.49
N SER A 140 8.26 -17.59 7.40
CA SER A 140 8.86 -16.61 8.32
C SER A 140 10.08 -15.92 7.72
N ILE A 141 10.54 -16.34 6.54
CA ILE A 141 11.64 -15.70 5.82
C ILE A 141 11.09 -14.46 5.14
N TRP A 142 11.77 -13.34 5.31
CA TRP A 142 11.37 -12.08 4.70
C TRP A 142 11.42 -12.15 3.17
N GLY A 143 10.29 -11.84 2.54
CA GLY A 143 10.19 -11.75 1.09
C GLY A 143 8.87 -11.14 0.63
N GLY A 144 8.88 -10.63 -0.59
CA GLY A 144 7.74 -10.00 -1.21
C GLY A 144 8.00 -9.66 -2.67
N ALA A 145 6.94 -9.25 -3.36
CA ALA A 145 7.00 -8.70 -4.70
C ALA A 145 5.73 -7.93 -5.03
N GLY A 146 5.88 -6.79 -5.71
CA GLY A 146 4.80 -6.06 -6.34
C GLY A 146 4.60 -6.47 -7.79
N GLY A 147 3.67 -5.80 -8.48
CA GLY A 147 3.36 -6.05 -9.89
C GLY A 147 1.87 -6.26 -10.12
N SER A 148 1.47 -7.08 -11.09
CA SER A 148 0.07 -7.44 -11.34
C SER A 148 -0.59 -8.16 -10.16
N ILE A 149 0.20 -8.90 -9.38
CA ILE A 149 -0.21 -9.58 -8.15
C ILE A 149 0.80 -9.21 -7.07
N ALA A 150 0.32 -8.73 -5.93
CA ALA A 150 1.17 -8.50 -4.78
C ALA A 150 1.43 -9.84 -4.08
N ILE A 151 2.66 -10.04 -3.61
CA ILE A 151 3.11 -11.25 -2.91
C ILE A 151 3.80 -10.81 -1.63
N THR A 152 3.52 -11.48 -0.53
CA THR A 152 4.17 -11.25 0.76
C THR A 152 4.36 -12.56 1.51
N THR A 153 5.38 -12.65 2.35
CA THR A 153 5.53 -13.75 3.31
C THR A 153 5.02 -13.31 4.69
N THR A 154 4.67 -14.25 5.58
CA THR A 154 4.31 -13.95 6.98
C THR A 154 5.52 -13.67 7.90
N ALA A 155 6.58 -13.05 7.39
CA ALA A 155 7.73 -12.65 8.20
C ALA A 155 7.36 -11.52 9.18
N SER A 156 8.22 -11.22 10.16
CA SER A 156 7.96 -10.10 11.08
C SER A 156 7.80 -8.78 10.31
N GLY A 157 6.73 -8.03 10.56
CA GLY A 157 6.44 -6.74 9.89
C GLY A 157 5.88 -6.86 8.47
N TRP A 158 5.39 -8.05 8.08
CA TRP A 158 4.85 -8.33 6.75
C TRP A 158 3.63 -7.49 6.34
N GLU A 159 2.91 -6.94 7.31
CA GLU A 159 1.71 -6.16 7.10
C GLU A 159 2.04 -4.84 6.41
N ASP A 160 3.13 -4.21 6.83
CA ASP A 160 3.64 -2.98 6.21
C ASP A 160 4.25 -3.24 4.84
N ILE A 161 4.90 -4.38 4.66
CA ILE A 161 5.40 -4.85 3.36
C ILE A 161 4.22 -5.07 2.41
N SER A 162 3.18 -5.75 2.87
CA SER A 162 1.97 -6.01 2.09
C SER A 162 1.35 -4.71 1.58
N ILE A 163 1.24 -3.69 2.43
CA ILE A 163 0.70 -2.38 2.04
C ILE A 163 1.63 -1.68 1.02
N HIS A 164 2.95 -1.82 1.17
CA HIS A 164 3.92 -1.34 0.19
C HIS A 164 3.73 -2.03 -1.18
N GLU A 165 3.63 -3.36 -1.22
CA GLU A 165 3.43 -4.10 -2.48
C GLU A 165 2.09 -3.77 -3.14
N MET A 166 1.05 -3.54 -2.34
CA MET A 166 -0.23 -3.01 -2.82
C MET A 166 -0.10 -1.62 -3.44
N GLY A 167 0.85 -0.80 -2.95
CA GLY A 167 1.24 0.47 -3.55
C GLY A 167 1.51 0.33 -5.05
N HIS A 168 2.29 -0.68 -5.42
CA HIS A 168 2.56 -1.01 -6.81
C HIS A 168 1.30 -1.56 -7.50
N SER A 169 0.72 -2.62 -6.95
CA SER A 169 -0.30 -3.43 -7.63
C SER A 169 -1.64 -2.72 -7.84
N ALA A 170 -2.08 -1.89 -6.90
CA ALA A 170 -3.38 -1.21 -6.96
C ALA A 170 -3.28 0.25 -7.37
N PHE A 171 -2.15 0.92 -7.09
CA PHE A 171 -2.07 2.37 -7.18
C PHE A 171 -1.04 2.87 -8.22
N GLY A 172 -0.23 1.95 -8.77
CA GLY A 172 0.79 2.26 -9.77
C GLY A 172 1.92 3.13 -9.21
N LEU A 173 2.17 3.03 -7.90
CA LEU A 173 3.29 3.73 -7.26
C LEU A 173 4.60 3.04 -7.65
N ALA A 174 5.65 3.82 -7.84
CA ALA A 174 7.02 3.32 -7.95
C ALA A 174 7.67 3.27 -6.57
N ASP A 175 8.76 2.52 -6.47
CA ASP A 175 9.65 2.61 -5.33
C ASP A 175 10.31 3.97 -5.23
N GLU A 176 10.40 4.47 -4.00
CA GLU A 176 11.03 5.75 -3.67
C GLU A 176 12.40 5.57 -3.02
N TYR A 177 12.88 4.33 -2.87
CA TYR A 177 14.26 4.07 -2.49
C TYR A 177 15.21 4.13 -3.69
N ASP A 178 16.45 4.51 -3.42
CA ASP A 178 17.47 4.90 -4.37
C ASP A 178 18.48 3.79 -4.69
N TYR A 179 18.09 2.52 -4.52
CA TYR A 179 18.94 1.34 -4.78
C TYR A 179 18.11 0.19 -5.36
N TRP A 180 18.73 -0.77 -6.05
CA TRP A 180 18.09 -1.98 -6.57
C TRP A 180 18.26 -3.17 -5.63
N ALA A 181 19.52 -3.60 -5.42
CA ALA A 181 19.87 -4.70 -4.55
C ALA A 181 20.25 -4.23 -3.13
N GLY A 182 20.76 -3.00 -3.02
CA GLY A 182 21.11 -2.38 -1.74
C GLY A 182 22.20 -1.33 -1.88
N CYS A 183 22.21 -0.35 -0.96
CA CYS A 183 23.28 0.63 -0.90
C CYS A 183 24.64 -0.04 -0.67
N GLY A 184 25.64 0.34 -1.47
CA GLY A 184 26.97 -0.28 -1.47
C GLY A 184 27.04 -1.67 -2.13
N THR A 185 25.92 -2.20 -2.62
CA THR A 185 25.86 -3.44 -3.42
C THR A 185 25.70 -3.14 -4.90
N ASP A 186 24.92 -2.11 -5.22
CA ASP A 186 24.69 -1.70 -6.61
C ASP A 186 25.96 -1.11 -7.24
N THR A 187 26.20 -1.43 -8.51
CA THR A 187 27.39 -0.95 -9.25
C THR A 187 27.05 -0.16 -10.52
N ASN A 188 25.78 -0.12 -10.92
CA ASN A 188 25.36 0.38 -12.25
C ASN A 188 24.11 1.28 -12.21
N ASN A 189 23.68 1.72 -11.03
CA ASN A 189 22.42 2.43 -10.80
C ASN A 189 22.62 3.91 -10.45
N ASP A 190 23.73 4.49 -10.91
CA ASP A 190 24.16 5.81 -10.48
C ASP A 190 23.19 6.92 -10.90
N LYS A 191 22.80 6.94 -12.17
CA LYS A 191 22.01 8.03 -12.73
C LYS A 191 20.91 7.51 -13.64
N TYR A 192 19.68 7.92 -13.36
CA TYR A 192 18.56 7.66 -14.25
C TYR A 192 18.72 8.44 -15.57
N SER A 193 18.60 7.74 -16.70
CA SER A 193 18.73 8.30 -18.05
C SER A 193 17.47 8.14 -18.91
N GLY A 194 16.41 7.58 -18.34
CA GLY A 194 15.13 7.37 -19.04
C GLY A 194 14.28 8.64 -19.15
N GLY A 195 13.13 8.50 -19.81
CA GLY A 195 12.11 9.55 -19.91
C GLY A 195 11.31 9.74 -18.62
N GLU A 196 10.34 10.64 -18.63
CA GLU A 196 9.46 10.87 -17.47
C GLU A 196 8.66 9.58 -17.13
N PRO A 197 8.80 9.02 -15.91
CA PRO A 197 8.09 7.80 -15.54
C PRO A 197 6.57 7.99 -15.56
N SER A 198 5.78 6.93 -15.77
CA SER A 198 4.31 6.99 -15.65
C SER A 198 3.83 7.04 -14.19
N ALA A 199 4.61 6.47 -13.27
CA ALA A 199 4.29 6.43 -11.85
C ALA A 199 4.12 7.86 -11.27
N PRO A 200 3.12 8.08 -10.40
CA PRO A 200 2.74 9.42 -9.96
C PRO A 200 3.65 9.97 -8.86
N ASN A 201 4.43 9.11 -8.18
CA ASN A 201 5.26 9.45 -7.02
C ASN A 201 6.77 9.50 -7.33
N VAL A 202 7.17 9.46 -8.60
CA VAL A 202 8.55 9.73 -9.02
C VAL A 202 8.56 10.59 -10.28
N THR A 203 9.60 11.38 -10.49
CA THR A 203 9.72 12.29 -11.64
C THR A 203 11.16 12.57 -12.02
N THR A 204 11.41 12.94 -13.28
CA THR A 204 12.70 13.49 -13.74
C THR A 204 12.72 15.02 -13.72
N LYS A 205 11.60 15.65 -13.35
CA LYS A 205 11.44 17.11 -13.40
C LYS A 205 11.72 17.74 -12.05
N THR A 206 12.41 18.86 -12.06
CA THR A 206 12.61 19.73 -10.88
C THR A 206 11.97 21.10 -11.06
N ASP A 207 11.57 21.46 -12.28
CA ASP A 207 10.82 22.69 -12.52
C ASP A 207 9.43 22.59 -11.90
N ARG A 208 9.12 23.54 -11.01
CA ARG A 208 7.82 23.68 -10.34
C ARG A 208 6.65 23.68 -11.32
N SER A 209 6.82 24.24 -12.52
CA SER A 209 5.73 24.35 -13.49
C SER A 209 5.32 23.00 -14.10
N THR A 210 6.25 22.04 -14.14
CA THR A 210 6.10 20.72 -14.78
C THR A 210 6.06 19.55 -13.81
N LEU A 211 6.38 19.77 -12.52
CA LEU A 211 6.36 18.76 -11.48
C LEU A 211 4.96 18.12 -11.32
N LYS A 212 4.90 16.78 -11.23
CA LYS A 212 3.65 16.02 -11.13
C LYS A 212 2.76 16.39 -9.92
N TRP A 213 3.37 16.86 -8.85
CA TRP A 213 2.70 17.25 -7.60
C TRP A 213 2.93 18.72 -7.25
N LYS A 214 3.12 19.57 -8.27
CA LYS A 214 3.38 21.00 -8.12
C LYS A 214 2.37 21.73 -7.22
N ASP A 215 1.12 21.31 -7.24
CA ASP A 215 0.02 21.86 -6.44
C ASP A 215 0.17 21.60 -4.93
N LEU A 216 0.99 20.61 -4.55
CA LEU A 216 1.30 20.29 -3.16
C LEU A 216 2.61 20.92 -2.66
N VAL A 217 3.40 21.52 -3.56
CA VAL A 217 4.69 22.13 -3.19
C VAL A 217 4.48 23.59 -2.81
N LEU A 218 4.79 23.95 -1.57
CA LEU A 218 4.78 25.34 -1.12
C LEU A 218 5.71 26.21 -1.98
N GLN A 219 5.31 27.47 -2.20
CA GLN A 219 6.10 28.41 -3.02
C GLN A 219 7.51 28.62 -2.47
N THR A 220 7.69 28.49 -1.15
CA THR A 220 8.97 28.63 -0.44
C THR A 220 9.84 27.37 -0.47
N THR A 221 9.32 26.21 -0.86
CA THR A 221 10.13 24.98 -0.91
C THR A 221 11.09 25.02 -2.10
N SER A 222 12.40 24.98 -1.87
CA SER A 222 13.41 24.88 -2.93
C SER A 222 13.27 23.60 -3.75
N LEU A 223 13.50 23.69 -5.08
CA LEU A 223 13.49 22.58 -6.01
C LEU A 223 14.78 22.57 -6.86
N PRO A 224 15.50 21.44 -6.96
CA PRO A 224 15.32 20.24 -6.15
C PRO A 224 15.51 20.54 -4.66
N THR A 225 14.79 19.79 -3.82
CA THR A 225 14.84 19.94 -2.36
C THR A 225 16.08 19.27 -1.78
N THR A 226 16.54 18.19 -2.42
CA THR A 226 17.84 17.56 -2.16
C THR A 226 18.52 17.22 -3.48
N THR A 227 19.85 17.24 -3.48
CA THR A 227 20.69 16.81 -4.59
C THR A 227 21.76 15.89 -4.04
N ASN A 228 21.88 14.70 -4.60
CA ASN A 228 22.92 13.76 -4.20
C ASN A 228 24.27 14.24 -4.77
N LYS A 229 25.26 14.40 -3.89
CA LYS A 229 26.60 14.90 -4.26
C LYS A 229 27.47 13.85 -4.95
N ASP A 230 27.18 12.58 -4.73
CA ASP A 230 27.93 11.45 -5.29
C ASP A 230 26.96 10.40 -5.82
N CYS A 231 26.73 10.43 -7.13
CA CYS A 231 25.81 9.50 -7.78
C CYS A 231 26.32 8.07 -7.79
N SER A 232 27.57 7.77 -7.39
CA SER A 232 28.04 6.38 -7.27
C SER A 232 27.57 5.69 -5.98
N GLN A 233 26.90 6.43 -5.09
CA GLN A 233 26.45 5.95 -3.78
C GLN A 233 25.03 6.43 -3.48
N CYS A 234 24.33 5.69 -2.61
CA CYS A 234 23.09 6.18 -2.03
C CYS A 234 23.29 7.47 -1.25
N ASP A 235 22.28 8.33 -1.25
CA ASP A 235 22.34 9.60 -0.54
C ASP A 235 22.13 9.40 0.98
N THR A 236 23.14 9.75 1.76
CA THR A 236 23.12 9.65 3.23
C THR A 236 22.71 10.96 3.91
N GLN A 237 22.46 12.02 3.14
CA GLN A 237 22.19 13.32 3.73
C GLN A 237 20.88 13.33 4.53
N PRO A 238 20.81 14.07 5.65
CA PRO A 238 19.56 14.27 6.37
C PRO A 238 18.59 15.16 5.58
N SER A 239 17.31 15.16 5.95
CA SER A 239 16.34 16.08 5.35
C SER A 239 16.71 17.53 5.70
N PRO A 240 16.84 18.43 4.71
CA PRO A 240 17.11 19.85 4.96
C PRO A 240 15.85 20.64 5.33
N VAL A 241 14.69 19.99 5.37
CA VAL A 241 13.37 20.59 5.59
C VAL A 241 12.59 19.80 6.64
N PRO A 242 11.54 20.40 7.25
CA PRO A 242 10.69 19.68 8.19
C PRO A 242 10.07 18.41 7.61
N VAL A 243 9.76 17.45 8.49
CA VAL A 243 9.03 16.22 8.13
C VAL A 243 7.69 16.61 7.50
N GLY A 244 7.35 15.96 6.39
CA GLY A 244 6.11 16.22 5.67
C GLY A 244 6.19 17.37 4.64
N THR A 245 7.33 18.05 4.49
CA THR A 245 7.51 18.98 3.37
C THR A 245 7.47 18.22 2.04
N VAL A 246 6.54 18.60 1.17
CA VAL A 246 6.47 18.11 -0.22
C VAL A 246 7.42 18.93 -1.08
N GLY A 247 8.28 18.24 -1.83
CA GLY A 247 9.35 18.83 -2.65
C GLY A 247 9.80 17.88 -3.75
N ALA A 248 11.04 17.99 -4.20
CA ALA A 248 11.66 17.05 -5.14
C ALA A 248 12.99 16.57 -4.55
N PHE A 249 12.97 15.40 -3.91
CA PHE A 249 14.11 14.81 -3.23
C PHE A 249 14.81 13.85 -4.17
N GLU A 250 16.07 14.10 -4.51
CA GLU A 250 16.81 13.23 -5.44
C GLU A 250 17.07 11.84 -4.85
N GLY A 251 17.04 10.83 -5.74
CA GLY A 251 17.14 9.41 -5.41
C GLY A 251 15.77 8.75 -5.33
N ALA A 252 15.46 7.86 -6.27
CA ALA A 252 14.20 7.11 -6.32
C ALA A 252 14.26 6.03 -7.40
N ALA A 253 13.26 5.16 -7.46
CA ALA A 253 13.11 4.14 -8.51
C ALA A 253 14.40 3.38 -8.80
N TYR A 254 15.15 3.06 -7.74
CA TYR A 254 16.41 2.32 -7.77
C TYR A 254 17.62 3.08 -8.34
N TYR A 255 17.56 4.41 -8.49
CA TYR A 255 18.69 5.22 -8.94
C TYR A 255 19.10 6.27 -7.92
N HIS A 256 20.41 6.48 -7.78
CA HIS A 256 21.00 7.43 -6.83
C HIS A 256 20.76 8.90 -7.23
N CYS A 257 20.67 9.18 -8.53
CA CYS A 257 20.54 10.54 -9.08
C CYS A 257 19.55 10.68 -10.25
N ALA A 258 19.21 11.94 -10.57
CA ALA A 258 18.41 12.38 -11.73
C ALA A 258 16.95 11.90 -11.78
N ILE A 259 16.47 11.34 -10.67
CA ILE A 259 15.07 10.99 -10.45
C ILE A 259 14.69 11.35 -9.02
N TYR A 260 13.48 11.89 -8.85
CA TYR A 260 13.07 12.58 -7.64
C TYR A 260 11.80 11.97 -7.06
N ARG A 261 11.75 11.84 -5.73
CA ARG A 261 10.57 11.47 -4.94
C ARG A 261 9.95 12.71 -4.26
N PRO A 262 8.67 12.67 -3.87
CA PRO A 262 7.92 13.84 -3.43
C PRO A 262 8.19 14.26 -1.98
N GLN A 263 8.59 13.34 -1.12
CA GLN A 263 8.90 13.61 0.29
C GLN A 263 10.15 12.83 0.71
N TYR A 264 10.82 13.30 1.76
CA TYR A 264 12.04 12.66 2.25
C TYR A 264 11.80 11.22 2.74
N THR A 265 10.66 10.97 3.38
CA THR A 265 10.18 9.66 3.85
C THR A 265 8.83 9.30 3.21
N CYS A 266 8.63 8.01 2.97
CA CYS A 266 7.40 7.44 2.45
C CYS A 266 7.38 5.92 2.70
N LYS A 267 6.19 5.31 2.81
CA LYS A 267 6.03 3.86 2.79
C LYS A 267 6.64 3.19 1.55
N MET A 268 6.64 3.88 0.39
CA MET A 268 7.29 3.43 -0.84
C MET A 268 8.82 3.53 -0.81
N ARG A 269 9.40 4.15 0.23
CA ARG A 269 10.85 4.20 0.46
C ARG A 269 11.27 3.29 1.61
N SER A 270 10.47 3.27 2.68
CA SER A 270 10.72 2.48 3.88
C SER A 270 9.39 2.05 4.45
N THR A 271 9.16 0.73 4.53
CA THR A 271 7.86 0.13 4.82
C THR A 271 7.27 0.54 6.17
N ASP A 272 8.11 0.87 7.16
CA ASP A 272 7.72 1.32 8.49
C ASP A 272 7.23 2.78 8.55
N LYS A 273 7.27 3.53 7.43
CA LYS A 273 6.82 4.92 7.37
C LYS A 273 5.40 5.03 6.80
N PRO A 274 4.66 6.13 7.12
CA PRO A 274 3.42 6.44 6.43
C PRO A 274 3.63 6.70 4.93
N PHE A 275 2.58 6.53 4.12
CA PHE A 275 2.60 7.03 2.75
C PHE A 275 2.83 8.55 2.72
N CYS A 276 3.63 9.01 1.76
CA CYS A 276 3.81 10.43 1.52
C CYS A 276 2.50 11.07 1.01
N ALA A 277 2.39 12.40 1.10
CA ALA A 277 1.19 13.14 0.69
C ALA A 277 0.76 12.85 -0.77
N VAL A 278 1.73 12.66 -1.68
CA VAL A 278 1.46 12.33 -3.09
C VAL A 278 0.91 10.91 -3.25
N CYS A 279 1.49 9.95 -2.54
CA CYS A 279 0.99 8.57 -2.51
C CYS A 279 -0.41 8.49 -1.88
N GLN A 280 -0.65 9.19 -0.76
CA GLN A 280 -1.98 9.26 -0.15
C GLN A 280 -3.01 9.89 -1.10
N ARG A 281 -2.65 10.97 -1.81
CA ARG A 281 -3.51 11.58 -2.84
C ARG A 281 -3.86 10.56 -3.93
N ARG A 282 -2.88 9.81 -4.42
CA ARG A 282 -3.10 8.78 -5.45
C ARG A 282 -4.04 7.68 -4.95
N ILE A 283 -3.81 7.16 -3.75
CA ILE A 283 -4.68 6.12 -3.15
C ILE A 283 -6.12 6.65 -2.99
N ARG A 284 -6.27 7.87 -2.46
CA ARG A 284 -7.59 8.52 -2.35
C ARG A 284 -8.26 8.65 -3.71
N GLN A 285 -7.56 9.14 -4.73
CA GLN A 285 -8.10 9.26 -6.09
C GLN A 285 -8.56 7.92 -6.67
N THR A 286 -7.80 6.84 -6.45
CA THR A 286 -8.17 5.49 -6.91
C THR A 286 -9.39 4.95 -6.19
N LEU A 287 -9.53 5.21 -4.88
CA LEU A 287 -10.60 4.65 -4.05
C LEU A 287 -11.87 5.52 -4.02
N SER A 288 -11.77 6.81 -4.32
CA SER A 288 -12.91 7.74 -4.29
C SER A 288 -14.11 7.29 -5.14
N PRO A 289 -13.95 6.71 -6.34
CA PRO A 289 -15.09 6.23 -7.13
C PRO A 289 -15.92 5.13 -6.46
N TYR A 290 -15.35 4.44 -5.46
CA TYR A 290 -16.03 3.38 -4.70
C TYR A 290 -16.69 3.91 -3.41
N LEU A 291 -16.63 5.23 -3.17
CA LEU A 291 -17.35 5.95 -2.13
C LEU A 291 -18.50 6.74 -2.74
N ALA A 292 -19.49 6.03 -3.29
CA ALA A 292 -20.64 6.65 -3.95
C ALA A 292 -21.48 7.52 -2.98
N ASP A 293 -21.54 7.12 -1.71
CA ASP A 293 -22.28 7.82 -0.67
C ASP A 293 -21.36 8.56 0.30
N CYS A 294 -21.94 9.47 1.08
CA CYS A 294 -21.19 10.14 2.14
C CYS A 294 -21.21 9.27 3.39
N TYR A 295 -20.03 8.92 3.91
CA TYR A 295 -19.92 8.07 5.10
C TYR A 295 -19.28 8.79 6.29
N ALA A 296 -19.56 8.30 7.50
CA ALA A 296 -19.05 8.83 8.74
C ALA A 296 -17.52 8.72 8.84
N PRO A 297 -16.82 9.75 9.33
CA PRO A 297 -15.39 9.63 9.59
C PRO A 297 -15.13 8.78 10.83
N VAL A 298 -14.02 8.03 10.82
CA VAL A 298 -13.49 7.37 12.03
C VAL A 298 -12.65 8.38 12.82
N PHE A 299 -12.82 8.38 14.14
CA PHE A 299 -12.01 9.20 15.04
C PHE A 299 -12.17 8.78 16.49
N GLU A 300 -11.08 8.96 17.24
CA GLU A 300 -11.10 8.75 18.67
C GLU A 300 -11.97 9.79 19.40
N LYS A 301 -12.59 9.34 20.49
CA LYS A 301 -13.34 10.23 21.37
C LYS A 301 -12.44 11.32 21.96
N LYS A 302 -12.97 12.53 22.06
CA LYS A 302 -12.34 13.64 22.78
C LYS A 302 -13.22 14.04 23.96
N ILE A 303 -12.60 14.36 25.09
CA ILE A 303 -13.34 14.66 26.33
C ILE A 303 -13.05 16.10 26.75
N GLY A 304 -14.06 16.77 27.32
CA GLY A 304 -13.92 18.10 27.94
C GLY A 304 -13.46 19.19 26.95
N LEU A 305 -12.48 19.99 27.37
CA LEU A 305 -12.02 21.17 26.64
C LEU A 305 -11.49 20.84 25.24
N LEU A 306 -10.82 19.69 25.06
CA LEU A 306 -10.29 19.29 23.76
C LEU A 306 -11.42 19.06 22.74
N CYS A 307 -12.54 18.49 23.20
CA CYS A 307 -13.72 18.32 22.37
C CYS A 307 -14.37 19.67 22.02
N ALA A 308 -14.53 20.56 23.01
CA ALA A 308 -15.09 21.89 22.79
C ALA A 308 -14.29 22.71 21.76
N LEU A 309 -12.96 22.75 21.90
CA LEU A 309 -12.07 23.44 20.96
C LEU A 309 -12.17 22.86 19.54
N GLN A 310 -12.18 21.52 19.42
CA GLN A 310 -12.31 20.85 18.13
C GLN A 310 -13.66 21.15 17.46
N MET A 311 -14.75 21.15 18.24
CA MET A 311 -16.09 21.48 17.74
C MET A 311 -16.15 22.91 17.20
N ILE A 312 -15.56 23.89 17.90
CA ILE A 312 -15.51 25.28 17.43
C ILE A 312 -14.80 25.35 16.07
N ILE A 313 -13.66 24.69 15.93
CA ILE A 313 -12.92 24.63 14.66
C ILE A 313 -13.81 24.02 13.56
N TYR A 314 -14.45 22.89 13.82
CA TYR A 314 -15.32 22.23 12.84
C TYR A 314 -16.56 23.07 12.48
N ILE A 315 -17.14 23.80 13.43
CA ILE A 315 -18.25 24.73 13.18
C ILE A 315 -17.79 25.87 12.25
N LEU A 316 -16.64 26.49 12.52
CA LEU A 316 -16.09 27.55 11.69
C LEU A 316 -15.83 27.08 10.26
N ILE A 317 -15.23 25.90 10.10
CA ILE A 317 -15.01 25.28 8.78
C ILE A 317 -16.35 24.99 8.10
N THR A 318 -17.33 24.45 8.82
CA THR A 318 -18.66 24.16 8.27
C THR A 318 -19.33 25.43 7.74
N ILE A 319 -19.31 26.52 8.51
CA ILE A 319 -19.85 27.82 8.10
C ILE A 319 -19.15 28.34 6.85
N ALA A 320 -17.82 28.24 6.78
CA ALA A 320 -17.05 28.65 5.60
C ALA A 320 -17.38 27.82 4.34
N LEU A 321 -17.81 26.57 4.50
CA LEU A 321 -18.17 25.67 3.41
C LEU A 321 -19.64 25.77 2.98
N LEU A 322 -20.54 26.29 3.82
CA LEU A 322 -21.97 26.41 3.51
C LEU A 322 -22.28 27.09 2.16
N PRO A 323 -21.58 28.18 1.74
CA PRO A 323 -21.82 28.80 0.43
C PRO A 323 -21.59 27.85 -0.76
N PHE A 324 -20.84 26.77 -0.54
CA PHE A 324 -20.47 25.78 -1.55
C PHE A 324 -21.22 24.45 -1.36
N ALA A 325 -22.24 24.39 -0.48
CA ALA A 325 -22.96 23.15 -0.16
C ALA A 325 -23.73 22.53 -1.33
N LEU A 326 -23.95 23.28 -2.42
CA LEU A 326 -24.54 22.78 -3.66
C LEU A 326 -23.63 21.77 -4.38
N PHE A 327 -22.32 21.79 -4.11
CA PHE A 327 -21.37 20.83 -4.67
C PHE A 327 -21.39 19.53 -3.83
N PRO A 328 -21.70 18.36 -4.42
CA PRO A 328 -21.80 17.11 -3.66
C PRO A 328 -20.57 16.76 -2.81
N PRO A 329 -19.32 16.98 -3.25
CA PRO A 329 -18.14 16.75 -2.42
C PRO A 329 -18.11 17.65 -1.18
N VAL A 330 -18.48 18.92 -1.33
CA VAL A 330 -18.53 19.88 -0.21
C VAL A 330 -19.66 19.50 0.76
N ARG A 331 -20.82 19.11 0.23
CA ARG A 331 -21.93 18.61 1.06
C ARG A 331 -21.50 17.43 1.92
N CYS A 332 -20.71 16.51 1.38
CA CYS A 332 -20.20 15.40 2.17
C CYS A 332 -19.19 15.85 3.24
N ILE A 333 -18.29 16.79 2.94
CA ILE A 333 -17.39 17.37 3.96
C ILE A 333 -18.18 18.00 5.09
N ILE A 334 -19.22 18.78 4.78
CA ILE A 334 -20.12 19.39 5.77
C ILE A 334 -20.76 18.30 6.64
N LYS A 335 -21.34 17.26 6.03
CA LYS A 335 -21.94 16.14 6.76
C LYS A 335 -20.93 15.46 7.71
N LYS A 336 -19.70 15.20 7.24
CA LYS A 336 -18.63 14.63 8.07
C LYS A 336 -18.24 15.52 9.24
N LEU A 337 -18.20 16.84 9.04
CA LEU A 337 -17.92 17.81 10.11
C LEU A 337 -19.04 17.85 11.15
N LEU A 338 -20.30 17.88 10.70
CA LEU A 338 -21.47 17.81 11.57
C LEU A 338 -21.50 16.52 12.39
N PHE A 339 -21.20 15.39 11.76
CA PHE A 339 -21.09 14.11 12.45
C PHE A 339 -20.00 14.12 13.52
N ARG A 340 -18.83 14.70 13.23
CA ARG A 340 -17.74 14.89 14.22
C ARG A 340 -18.17 15.76 15.40
N ILE A 341 -18.96 16.80 15.16
CA ILE A 341 -19.50 17.67 16.22
C ILE A 341 -20.44 16.86 17.13
N GLN A 342 -21.39 16.13 16.54
CA GLN A 342 -22.38 15.34 17.29
C GLN A 342 -21.75 14.21 18.12
N HIS A 343 -20.70 13.57 17.59
CA HIS A 343 -20.09 12.39 18.19
C HIS A 343 -18.71 12.67 18.81
N CYS A 344 -18.34 13.93 19.00
CA CYS A 344 -17.05 14.30 19.60
C CYS A 344 -16.76 13.60 20.96
N PRO A 345 -17.73 13.48 21.90
CA PRO A 345 -17.52 12.81 23.19
C PRO A 345 -17.41 11.29 23.11
N THR A 346 -17.98 10.68 22.07
CA THR A 346 -18.09 9.23 21.91
C THR A 346 -17.07 8.67 20.92
N GLY A 347 -16.55 9.51 20.03
CA GLY A 347 -15.80 9.06 18.87
C GLY A 347 -16.70 8.34 17.86
N ASN A 348 -16.07 7.78 16.84
CA ASN A 348 -16.70 6.84 15.93
C ASN A 348 -15.68 5.83 15.44
N SER A 349 -16.01 4.55 15.54
CA SER A 349 -15.21 3.43 15.02
C SER A 349 -15.84 2.74 13.81
N ASP A 350 -17.08 3.09 13.46
CA ASP A 350 -17.77 2.55 12.29
C ASP A 350 -17.62 3.52 11.10
N PRO A 351 -16.72 3.25 10.15
CA PRO A 351 -16.51 4.12 9.00
C PRO A 351 -17.74 4.15 8.07
N CYS A 352 -18.68 3.21 8.17
CA CYS A 352 -19.69 2.94 7.13
C CYS A 352 -21.11 3.34 7.49
N ILE A 353 -21.26 4.20 8.51
CA ILE A 353 -22.50 4.93 8.74
C ILE A 353 -22.69 5.93 7.60
N GLU A 354 -23.73 5.75 6.79
CA GLU A 354 -24.11 6.72 5.76
C GLU A 354 -24.63 8.03 6.41
N LEU A 355 -24.22 9.17 5.87
CA LEU A 355 -24.53 10.53 6.36
C LEU A 355 -25.49 11.26 5.45
#